data_AF-A0A497MVA5-F1
#
_entry.id   AF-A0A497MVA5-F1
#
_cell.length_a   1.000
_cell.length_b   1.000
_cell.length_c   1.000
_cell.angle_alpha   90.00
_cell.angle_beta   90.00
_cell.angle_gamma   90.00
#
_symmetry.space_group_name_H-M   'P 1'
#
loop_
_entity.id
_entity.type
_entity.pdbx_description
1 polymer ?
#
loop_
_entity_poly.entity_id
_entity_poly.type
_entity_poly.pdbx_seq_one_letter_code
_entity_poly.pdbx_strand_id
1 'polypeptide(L)'
;MPFFDEEGYVRKLCPKCGEYFWTQNPDQEFCGEATPEGCAHYTFIGNPPTRRKYTYREMREAFLSFFEKHGHTRIKPYPVVARWRDDLFFTHASIIDFQPYVTEGVIPPPANPLVISQPCLRFVDIDNVGLTFGRHLTIFEMGGAHAFNSPTQEIYWKDQTVRYHHEFATKELGIPSEEIIYKEGVWIGGGNAGPDVESIVRGLEIATLVFMQFKVVDGE
;
A
#
# COMPACT_ATOMS: atom_id res chain seq x y z
N MET A 1 -14.84 0.53 8.68
CA MET A 1 -14.34 1.91 8.50
C MET A 1 -15.47 2.68 7.85
N PRO A 2 -15.85 3.89 8.34
CA PRO A 2 -16.98 4.65 7.79
C PRO A 2 -17.01 4.76 6.27
N PHE A 3 -15.85 4.92 5.64
CA PHE A 3 -15.69 4.94 4.18
C PHE A 3 -16.38 3.76 3.47
N PHE A 4 -16.25 2.55 4.00
CA PHE A 4 -16.87 1.36 3.37
C PHE A 4 -18.39 1.40 3.43
N ASP A 5 -18.96 1.85 4.54
CA ASP A 5 -20.41 1.96 4.70
C ASP A 5 -20.98 3.08 3.80
N GLU A 6 -20.27 4.20 3.69
CA GLU A 6 -20.65 5.35 2.87
C GLU A 6 -20.60 5.07 1.37
N GLU A 7 -19.57 4.35 0.90
CA GLU A 7 -19.39 4.01 -0.51
C GLU A 7 -20.09 2.71 -0.91
N GLY A 8 -20.87 2.09 -0.01
CA GLY A 8 -21.67 0.90 -0.31
C GLY A 8 -20.84 -0.38 -0.50
N TYR A 9 -19.69 -0.48 0.16
CA TYR A 9 -18.92 -1.72 0.21
C TYR A 9 -19.58 -2.73 1.14
N VAL A 10 -19.56 -4.01 0.74
CA VAL A 10 -19.96 -5.14 1.58
C VAL A 10 -18.74 -5.99 1.93
N ARG A 11 -18.66 -6.40 3.20
CA ARG A 11 -17.62 -7.31 3.68
C ARG A 11 -18.01 -8.76 3.37
N LYS A 12 -17.12 -9.51 2.72
CA LYS A 12 -17.33 -10.91 2.33
C LYS A 12 -16.13 -11.75 2.76
N LEU A 13 -16.36 -13.05 2.94
CA LEU A 13 -15.32 -14.04 3.20
C LEU A 13 -15.05 -14.80 1.90
N CYS A 14 -13.82 -14.76 1.41
CA CYS A 14 -13.45 -15.51 0.21
C CYS A 14 -13.45 -17.02 0.54
N PRO A 15 -14.24 -17.85 -0.14
CA PRO A 15 -14.31 -19.29 0.17
C PRO A 15 -13.04 -20.05 -0.21
N LYS A 16 -12.12 -19.41 -0.97
CA LYS A 16 -10.91 -20.04 -1.50
C LYS A 16 -9.66 -19.78 -0.66
N CYS A 17 -9.37 -18.52 -0.34
CA CYS A 17 -8.23 -18.18 0.52
C CYS A 17 -8.60 -18.03 2.01
N GLY A 18 -9.90 -17.94 2.34
CA GLY A 18 -10.34 -17.80 3.73
C GLY A 18 -10.15 -16.39 4.30
N GLU A 19 -9.79 -15.42 3.48
CA GLU A 19 -9.59 -14.03 3.92
C GLU A 19 -10.83 -13.18 3.66
N TYR A 20 -11.02 -12.17 4.50
CA TYR A 20 -12.08 -11.21 4.33
C TYR A 20 -11.69 -10.14 3.31
N PHE A 21 -12.67 -9.65 2.56
CA PHE A 21 -12.48 -8.56 1.61
C PHE A 21 -13.74 -7.69 1.52
N TRP A 22 -13.57 -6.48 1.02
CA TRP A 22 -14.61 -5.49 0.81
C TRP A 22 -14.77 -5.25 -0.69
N THR A 23 -16.00 -5.30 -1.18
CA THR A 23 -16.36 -5.05 -2.58
C THR A 23 -17.67 -4.28 -2.68
N GLN A 24 -17.85 -3.47 -3.72
CA GLN A 24 -19.15 -2.85 -4.04
C GLN A 24 -20.05 -3.79 -4.85
N ASN A 25 -19.55 -4.93 -5.32
CA ASN A 25 -20.34 -5.94 -6.02
C ASN A 25 -20.90 -6.96 -5.01
N PRO A 26 -22.21 -6.91 -4.68
CA PRO A 26 -22.81 -7.84 -3.71
C PRO A 26 -22.76 -9.30 -4.16
N ASP A 27 -22.65 -9.57 -5.46
CA ASP A 27 -22.63 -10.90 -6.03
C ASP A 27 -21.21 -11.50 -6.13
N GLN A 28 -20.16 -10.70 -5.88
CA GLN A 28 -18.77 -11.17 -6.02
C GLN A 28 -18.40 -12.19 -4.94
N GLU A 29 -18.02 -13.40 -5.33
CA GLU A 29 -17.73 -14.50 -4.41
C GLU A 29 -16.28 -14.51 -3.89
N PHE A 30 -15.31 -14.20 -4.75
CA PHE A 30 -13.87 -14.30 -4.45
C PHE A 30 -13.24 -12.93 -4.16
N CYS A 31 -12.10 -12.92 -3.45
CA CYS A 31 -11.36 -11.68 -3.12
C CYS A 31 -10.79 -10.95 -4.33
N GLY A 32 -10.81 -11.55 -5.53
CA GLY A 32 -10.40 -10.90 -6.76
C GLY A 32 -8.90 -10.79 -6.98
N GLU A 33 -8.07 -11.35 -6.09
CA GLU A 33 -6.61 -11.36 -6.25
C GLU A 33 -6.10 -12.58 -7.02
N ALA A 34 -5.14 -12.38 -7.93
CA ALA A 34 -4.49 -13.44 -8.69
C ALA A 34 -3.31 -14.06 -7.90
N THR A 35 -3.67 -14.91 -6.93
CA THR A 35 -2.75 -15.68 -6.10
C THR A 35 -2.64 -17.14 -6.57
N PRO A 36 -1.67 -17.93 -6.06
CA PRO A 36 -1.59 -19.37 -6.34
C PRO A 36 -2.83 -20.17 -5.93
N GLU A 37 -3.58 -19.70 -4.91
CA GLU A 37 -4.87 -20.25 -4.52
C GLU A 37 -5.88 -20.13 -5.66
N GLY A 38 -5.71 -19.16 -6.56
CA GLY A 38 -6.49 -18.98 -7.79
C GLY A 38 -7.84 -18.29 -7.56
N CYS A 39 -7.87 -17.26 -6.72
CA CYS A 39 -9.07 -16.47 -6.44
C CYS A 39 -9.49 -15.59 -7.63
N ALA A 40 -8.54 -15.24 -8.51
CA ALA A 40 -8.79 -14.54 -9.77
C ALA A 40 -7.64 -14.75 -10.78
N HIS A 41 -7.79 -14.13 -11.96
CA HIS A 41 -6.77 -14.01 -12.98
C HIS A 41 -6.62 -12.55 -13.41
N TYR A 42 -5.50 -12.19 -14.05
CA TYR A 42 -5.32 -10.84 -14.58
C TYR A 42 -6.26 -10.56 -15.74
N THR A 43 -7.03 -9.49 -15.63
CA THR A 43 -7.95 -9.03 -16.67
C THR A 43 -7.55 -7.69 -17.28
N PHE A 44 -6.46 -7.07 -16.80
CA PHE A 44 -5.98 -5.78 -17.29
C PHE A 44 -5.13 -5.85 -18.57
N ILE A 45 -4.66 -7.04 -18.96
CA ILE A 45 -3.80 -7.22 -20.14
C ILE A 45 -4.63 -6.99 -21.40
N GLY A 46 -4.29 -5.96 -22.17
CA GLY A 46 -5.07 -5.52 -23.33
C GLY A 46 -6.32 -4.69 -22.97
N ASN A 47 -6.59 -4.50 -21.69
CA ASN A 47 -7.73 -3.75 -21.17
C ASN A 47 -7.29 -2.95 -19.94
N PRO A 48 -6.61 -1.81 -20.10
CA PRO A 48 -6.08 -1.04 -18.96
C PRO A 48 -7.21 -0.47 -18.09
N PRO A 49 -7.10 -0.50 -16.75
CA PRO A 49 -8.11 0.07 -15.85
C PRO A 49 -8.00 1.59 -15.71
N THR A 50 -6.86 2.17 -16.06
CA THR A 50 -6.61 3.61 -15.93
C THR A 50 -7.12 4.39 -17.14
N ARG A 51 -7.55 5.65 -16.92
CA ARG A 51 -8.08 6.56 -17.97
C ARG A 51 -7.12 6.82 -19.13
N ARG A 52 -5.82 6.66 -18.89
CA ARG A 52 -4.74 6.80 -19.88
C ARG A 52 -3.55 5.94 -19.51
N LYS A 53 -2.59 5.83 -20.43
CA LYS A 53 -1.27 5.25 -20.16
C LYS A 53 -0.40 6.27 -19.42
N TYR A 54 0.40 5.79 -18.48
CA TYR A 54 1.37 6.57 -17.72
C TYR A 54 2.76 5.98 -17.90
N THR A 55 3.76 6.82 -18.13
CA THR A 55 5.16 6.46 -17.90
C THR A 55 5.43 6.40 -16.39
N TYR A 56 6.53 5.74 -15.98
CA TYR A 56 6.90 5.66 -14.57
C TYR A 56 7.09 7.06 -13.92
N ARG A 57 7.62 8.04 -14.69
CA ARG A 57 7.81 9.42 -14.21
C ARG A 57 6.49 10.14 -14.02
N GLU A 58 5.54 9.97 -14.95
CA GLU A 58 4.21 10.57 -14.83
C GLU A 58 3.43 9.96 -13.68
N MET A 59 3.50 8.64 -13.47
CA MET A 59 2.85 7.99 -12.33
C MET A 59 3.44 8.46 -11.01
N ARG A 60 4.78 8.54 -10.92
CA ARG A 60 5.46 9.10 -9.75
C ARG A 60 4.99 10.52 -9.45
N GLU A 61 4.95 11.37 -10.46
CA GLU A 61 4.54 12.76 -10.27
C GLU A 61 3.06 12.88 -9.91
N ALA A 62 2.18 12.08 -10.53
CA ALA A 62 0.75 12.05 -10.18
C ALA A 62 0.53 11.67 -8.72
N PHE A 63 1.23 10.64 -8.22
CA PHE A 63 1.17 10.22 -6.82
C PHE A 63 1.68 11.32 -5.87
N LEU A 64 2.87 11.85 -6.12
CA LEU A 64 3.48 12.87 -5.25
C LEU A 64 2.64 14.15 -5.24
N SER A 65 2.27 14.66 -6.42
CA SER A 65 1.43 15.86 -6.55
C SER A 65 0.04 15.67 -5.92
N PHE A 66 -0.55 14.47 -5.98
CA PHE A 66 -1.84 14.20 -5.34
C PHE A 66 -1.75 14.41 -3.84
N PHE A 67 -0.79 13.78 -3.16
CA PHE A 67 -0.64 13.91 -1.72
C PHE A 67 -0.14 15.31 -1.30
N GLU A 68 0.70 15.97 -2.12
CA GLU A 68 1.09 17.38 -1.88
C GLU A 68 -0.12 18.31 -1.83
N LYS A 69 -1.09 18.14 -2.74
CA LYS A 69 -2.36 18.91 -2.72
C LYS A 69 -3.22 18.63 -1.48
N HIS A 70 -3.03 17.47 -0.86
CA HIS A 70 -3.74 17.06 0.36
C HIS A 70 -2.98 17.37 1.66
N GLY A 71 -1.92 18.18 1.57
CA GLY A 71 -1.18 18.69 2.73
C GLY A 71 0.00 17.82 3.15
N HIS A 72 0.33 16.76 2.42
CA HIS A 72 1.54 15.99 2.67
C HIS A 72 2.76 16.74 2.15
N THR A 73 3.81 16.79 2.96
CA THR A 73 5.08 17.36 2.51
C THR A 73 5.84 16.31 1.69
N ARG A 74 6.18 16.65 0.44
CA ARG A 74 7.04 15.82 -0.39
C ARG A 74 8.47 15.81 0.12
N ILE A 75 9.01 14.62 0.33
CA ILE A 75 10.41 14.44 0.74
C ILE A 75 11.21 13.71 -0.35
N LYS A 76 12.54 13.83 -0.26
CA LYS A 76 13.46 13.12 -1.16
C LYS A 76 13.62 11.66 -0.74
N PRO A 77 13.80 10.72 -1.69
CA PRO A 77 14.08 9.33 -1.37
C PRO A 77 15.40 9.18 -0.61
N TYR A 78 15.41 8.17 0.26
CA TYR A 78 16.57 7.70 1.00
C TYR A 78 17.39 6.73 0.13
N PRO A 79 18.68 6.51 0.45
CA PRO A 79 19.47 5.53 -0.27
C PRO A 79 18.92 4.12 -0.04
N VAL A 80 19.06 3.24 -1.05
CA VAL A 80 18.62 1.83 -0.95
C VAL A 80 19.39 1.01 0.09
N VAL A 81 20.54 1.51 0.55
CA VAL A 81 21.34 0.92 1.64
C VAL A 81 20.91 1.61 2.94
N ALA A 82 20.44 0.83 3.90
CA ALA A 82 19.84 1.33 5.14
C ALA A 82 20.91 1.77 6.16
N ARG A 83 21.61 2.87 5.87
CA ARG A 83 22.76 3.36 6.66
C ARG A 83 22.41 3.84 8.08
N TRP A 84 21.14 4.11 8.35
CA TRP A 84 20.64 4.65 9.61
C TRP A 84 20.25 3.57 10.63
N ARG A 85 20.30 2.29 10.25
CA ARG A 85 19.92 1.15 11.09
C ARG A 85 20.92 0.00 10.91
N ASP A 86 20.94 -0.95 11.84
CA ASP A 86 21.91 -2.05 11.90
C ASP A 86 21.27 -3.45 11.80
N ASP A 87 19.95 -3.53 11.78
CA ASP A 87 19.15 -4.76 11.70
C ASP A 87 18.76 -5.13 10.26
N LEU A 88 18.85 -4.20 9.31
CA LEU A 88 18.58 -4.43 7.88
C LEU A 88 19.69 -3.84 7.00
N PHE A 89 20.04 -4.56 5.93
CA PHE A 89 21.01 -4.06 4.93
C PHE A 89 20.40 -3.09 3.92
N PHE A 90 19.16 -3.35 3.48
CA PHE A 90 18.52 -2.65 2.37
C PHE A 90 17.11 -2.16 2.71
N THR A 91 16.73 -1.04 2.11
CA THR A 91 15.36 -0.52 2.15
C THR A 91 14.45 -1.38 1.28
N HIS A 92 13.52 -2.11 1.87
CA HIS A 92 12.54 -2.97 1.17
C HIS A 92 11.09 -2.47 1.23
N ALA A 93 10.85 -1.36 1.96
CA ALA A 93 9.58 -0.66 2.08
C ALA A 93 9.85 0.82 2.43
N SER A 94 8.95 1.72 2.06
CA SER A 94 9.13 3.16 2.32
C SER A 94 9.12 3.52 3.81
N ILE A 95 8.47 2.71 4.66
CA ILE A 95 8.43 2.94 6.11
C ILE A 95 9.80 2.72 6.79
N ILE A 96 10.69 1.93 6.18
CA ILE A 96 12.01 1.59 6.73
C ILE A 96 12.90 2.83 6.89
N ASP A 97 12.67 3.85 6.07
CA ASP A 97 13.36 5.14 6.13
C ASP A 97 13.18 5.85 7.48
N PHE A 98 12.10 5.51 8.19
CA PHE A 98 11.69 6.14 9.45
C PHE A 98 11.84 5.20 10.66
N GLN A 99 12.01 3.90 10.42
CA GLN A 99 12.22 2.92 11.48
C GLN A 99 13.69 2.86 11.96
N PRO A 100 13.94 2.55 13.24
CA PRO A 100 12.96 2.49 14.33
C PRO A 100 12.69 3.88 14.95
N TYR A 101 13.60 4.84 14.78
CA TYR A 101 13.64 6.03 15.63
C TYR A 101 12.42 6.96 15.50
N VAL A 102 11.85 7.13 14.30
CA VAL A 102 10.64 7.95 14.13
C VAL A 102 9.41 7.16 14.57
N THR A 103 9.31 5.88 14.21
CA THR A 103 8.15 5.04 14.56
C THR A 103 8.05 4.78 16.06
N GLU A 104 9.16 4.80 16.78
CA GLU A 104 9.22 4.74 18.26
C GLU A 104 9.07 6.12 18.93
N GLY A 105 9.01 7.20 18.15
CA GLY A 105 8.89 8.57 18.68
C GLY A 105 10.17 9.11 19.33
N VAL A 106 11.33 8.49 19.09
CA VAL A 106 12.65 8.95 19.58
C VAL A 106 13.06 10.24 18.88
N ILE A 107 12.75 10.36 17.58
CA ILE A 107 12.98 11.57 16.79
C ILE A 107 11.71 11.94 16.00
N PRO A 108 11.48 13.22 15.69
CA PRO A 108 10.34 13.61 14.85
C PRO A 108 10.52 13.15 13.39
N PRO A 109 9.43 12.89 12.65
CA PRO A 109 9.50 12.68 11.21
C PRO A 109 9.99 13.96 10.50
N PRO A 110 10.57 13.87 9.31
CA PRO A 110 11.04 15.04 8.57
C PRO A 110 9.90 15.99 8.16
N ALA A 111 8.67 15.47 8.07
CA ALA A 111 7.42 16.23 7.97
C ALA A 111 6.24 15.34 8.40
N ASN A 112 5.08 15.94 8.70
CA ASN A 112 3.91 15.15 9.11
C ASN A 112 2.59 15.86 8.70
N PRO A 113 1.80 15.29 7.77
CA PRO A 113 2.07 14.05 7.04
C PRO A 113 3.12 14.27 5.92
N LEU A 114 3.69 13.18 5.39
CA LEU A 114 4.71 13.22 4.33
C LEU A 114 4.38 12.28 3.18
N VAL A 115 4.91 12.59 1.99
CA VAL A 115 4.84 11.72 0.81
C VAL A 115 6.22 11.51 0.17
N ILE A 116 6.50 10.27 -0.24
CA ILE A 116 7.77 9.84 -0.81
C ILE A 116 7.54 8.82 -1.94
N SER A 117 8.46 8.77 -2.90
CA SER A 117 8.59 7.66 -3.84
C SER A 117 9.96 7.03 -3.60
N GLN A 118 9.98 5.94 -2.83
CA GLN A 118 11.20 5.33 -2.29
C GLN A 118 11.63 4.14 -3.15
N PRO A 119 12.83 4.14 -3.74
CA PRO A 119 13.41 2.94 -4.33
C PRO A 119 13.65 1.87 -3.27
N CYS A 120 13.14 0.67 -3.53
CA CYS A 120 13.19 -0.48 -2.64
C CYS A 120 13.88 -1.67 -3.32
N LEU A 121 14.57 -2.48 -2.52
CA LEU A 121 15.16 -3.75 -2.92
C LEU A 121 14.50 -4.90 -2.16
N ARG A 122 14.03 -5.93 -2.86
CA ARG A 122 13.54 -7.18 -2.28
C ARG A 122 14.19 -8.37 -2.96
N PHE A 123 14.84 -9.21 -2.16
CA PHE A 123 15.50 -10.42 -2.64
C PHE A 123 14.75 -11.70 -2.26
N VAL A 124 13.78 -11.62 -1.35
CA VAL A 124 12.96 -12.77 -0.93
C VAL A 124 12.12 -13.34 -2.08
N ASP A 125 11.75 -12.49 -3.04
CA ASP A 125 10.92 -12.86 -4.19
C ASP A 125 11.73 -13.15 -5.45
N ILE A 126 13.06 -13.32 -5.34
CA ILE A 126 13.94 -13.41 -6.52
C ILE A 126 13.57 -14.58 -7.44
N ASP A 127 13.15 -15.71 -6.87
CA ASP A 127 12.73 -16.90 -7.63
C ASP A 127 11.46 -16.64 -8.47
N ASN A 128 10.65 -15.66 -8.08
CA ASN A 128 9.42 -15.30 -8.78
C ASN A 128 9.63 -14.25 -9.88
N VAL A 129 10.78 -13.57 -9.89
CA VAL A 129 11.07 -12.50 -10.85
C VAL A 129 11.14 -13.07 -12.27
N GLY A 130 10.28 -12.54 -13.15
CA GLY A 130 10.13 -13.01 -14.53
C GLY A 130 9.15 -14.19 -14.71
N LEU A 131 8.90 -15.00 -13.67
CA LEU A 131 7.99 -16.14 -13.74
C LEU A 131 6.53 -15.75 -13.51
N THR A 132 6.26 -14.76 -12.68
CA THR A 132 4.89 -14.35 -12.32
C THR A 132 4.38 -13.21 -13.18
N PHE A 133 4.56 -13.32 -14.51
CA PHE A 133 4.12 -12.33 -15.50
C PHE A 133 4.55 -10.88 -15.19
N GLY A 134 5.76 -10.72 -14.64
CA GLY A 134 6.39 -9.41 -14.43
C GLY A 134 5.92 -8.60 -13.22
N ARG A 135 5.09 -9.17 -12.32
CA ARG A 135 4.65 -8.46 -11.11
C ARG A 135 5.72 -8.35 -10.02
N HIS A 136 6.60 -9.35 -9.90
CA HIS A 136 7.69 -9.33 -8.93
C HIS A 136 8.93 -8.73 -9.56
N LEU A 137 9.56 -7.81 -8.83
CA LEU A 137 10.78 -7.10 -9.21
C LEU A 137 11.76 -7.16 -8.05
N THR A 138 13.06 -7.26 -8.35
CA THR A 138 14.11 -7.10 -7.33
C THR A 138 14.27 -5.65 -6.89
N ILE A 139 14.05 -4.71 -7.82
CA ILE A 139 14.06 -3.27 -7.59
C ILE A 139 12.77 -2.63 -8.10
N PHE A 140 12.12 -1.84 -7.24
CA PHE A 140 10.90 -1.11 -7.57
C PHE A 140 10.83 0.17 -6.75
N GLU A 141 9.93 1.09 -7.13
CA GLU A 141 9.65 2.27 -6.32
C GLU A 141 8.35 2.09 -5.57
N MET A 142 8.42 2.20 -4.25
CA MET A 142 7.27 2.18 -3.38
C MET A 142 6.84 3.62 -3.08
N GLY A 143 5.64 3.99 -3.51
CA GLY A 143 4.98 5.21 -3.03
C GLY A 143 4.65 5.06 -1.54
N GLY A 144 4.98 6.05 -0.72
CA GLY A 144 4.66 6.08 0.70
C GLY A 144 4.01 7.40 1.06
N ALA A 145 2.77 7.35 1.56
CA ALA A 145 2.09 8.49 2.16
C ALA A 145 1.92 8.20 3.66
N HIS A 146 2.79 8.80 4.47
CA HIS A 146 2.95 8.45 5.88
C HIS A 146 2.39 9.55 6.78
N ALA A 147 1.64 9.14 7.80
CA ALA A 147 1.18 9.98 8.89
C ALA A 147 1.58 9.34 10.21
N PHE A 148 2.31 10.09 11.04
CA PHE A 148 2.81 9.62 12.33
C PHE A 148 1.94 10.21 13.44
N ASN A 149 1.06 9.38 14.00
CA ASN A 149 0.20 9.78 15.11
C ASN A 149 0.89 9.55 16.45
N SER A 150 0.54 10.35 17.45
CA SER A 150 0.97 10.23 18.84
C SER A 150 -0.24 10.29 19.77
N PRO A 151 -0.11 9.91 21.07
CA PRO A 151 -1.21 10.03 22.02
C PRO A 151 -1.80 11.44 22.17
N THR A 152 -1.05 12.47 21.78
CA THR A 152 -1.45 13.88 21.90
C THR A 152 -1.79 14.54 20.58
N GLN A 153 -1.50 13.90 19.44
CA GLN A 153 -1.71 14.49 18.12
C GLN A 153 -2.01 13.41 17.09
N GLU A 154 -3.23 13.45 16.56
CA GLU A 154 -3.65 12.65 15.41
C GLU A 154 -3.67 13.55 14.17
N ILE A 155 -3.02 13.07 13.10
CA ILE A 155 -3.01 13.72 11.79
C ILE A 155 -4.18 13.18 10.97
N TYR A 156 -4.17 11.87 10.73
CA TYR A 156 -5.30 11.09 10.23
C TYR A 156 -5.04 9.60 10.46
N TRP A 157 -6.08 8.77 10.34
CA TRP A 157 -5.99 7.33 10.60
C TRP A 157 -6.56 6.47 9.47
N LYS A 158 -7.11 5.30 9.81
CA LYS A 158 -7.48 4.25 8.84
C LYS A 158 -8.46 4.75 7.78
N ASP A 159 -9.53 5.42 8.21
CA ASP A 159 -10.60 5.89 7.32
C ASP A 159 -10.09 6.85 6.24
N GLN A 160 -9.37 7.90 6.65
CA GLN A 160 -8.82 8.88 5.72
C GLN A 160 -7.73 8.29 4.82
N THR A 161 -6.95 7.33 5.32
CA THR A 161 -5.95 6.62 4.50
C THR A 161 -6.62 5.91 3.32
N VAL A 162 -7.71 5.17 3.58
CA VAL A 162 -8.47 4.50 2.52
C VAL A 162 -9.13 5.51 1.59
N ARG A 163 -9.67 6.63 2.11
CA ARG A 163 -10.23 7.72 1.29
C ARG A 163 -9.20 8.30 0.32
N TYR A 164 -7.99 8.62 0.78
CA TYR A 164 -6.94 9.14 -0.09
C TYR A 164 -6.55 8.15 -1.18
N HIS A 165 -6.37 6.89 -0.83
CA HIS A 165 -6.10 5.85 -1.82
C HIS A 165 -7.25 5.75 -2.84
N HIS A 166 -8.49 5.70 -2.37
CA HIS A 166 -9.66 5.55 -3.23
C HIS A 166 -9.85 6.76 -4.15
N GLU A 167 -9.65 7.97 -3.63
CA GLU A 167 -9.71 9.20 -4.41
C GLU A 167 -8.60 9.25 -5.47
N PHE A 168 -7.37 8.87 -5.12
CA PHE A 168 -6.28 8.77 -6.09
C PHE A 168 -6.62 7.76 -7.20
N ALA A 169 -7.04 6.56 -6.84
CA ALA A 169 -7.39 5.51 -7.80
C ALA A 169 -8.57 5.93 -8.72
N THR A 170 -9.63 6.50 -8.15
CA THR A 170 -10.84 6.82 -8.92
C THR A 170 -10.75 8.17 -9.64
N LYS A 171 -10.32 9.24 -8.96
CA LYS A 171 -10.32 10.60 -9.52
C LYS A 171 -9.06 10.90 -10.33
N GLU A 172 -7.89 10.49 -9.84
CA GLU A 172 -6.61 10.77 -10.51
C GLU A 172 -6.23 9.70 -11.55
N LEU A 173 -6.53 8.42 -11.29
CA LEU A 173 -6.23 7.35 -12.26
C LEU A 173 -7.44 6.94 -13.12
N GLY A 174 -8.66 7.27 -12.71
CA GLY A 174 -9.88 6.97 -13.46
C GLY A 174 -10.33 5.51 -13.38
N ILE A 175 -9.88 4.77 -12.37
CA ILE A 175 -10.30 3.39 -12.14
C ILE A 175 -11.76 3.43 -11.63
N PRO A 176 -12.69 2.66 -12.19
CA PRO A 176 -14.05 2.59 -11.68
C PRO A 176 -14.06 2.14 -10.21
N SER A 177 -14.88 2.78 -9.38
CA SER A 177 -14.93 2.54 -7.93
C SER A 177 -15.23 1.07 -7.64
N GLU A 178 -16.18 0.50 -8.40
CA GLU A 178 -16.67 -0.87 -8.29
C GLU A 178 -15.65 -1.95 -8.65
N GLU A 179 -14.54 -1.57 -9.31
CA GLU A 179 -13.44 -2.48 -9.65
C GLU A 179 -12.35 -2.54 -8.57
N ILE A 180 -12.42 -1.67 -7.55
CA ILE A 180 -11.45 -1.61 -6.45
C ILE A 180 -11.95 -2.51 -5.33
N ILE A 181 -11.14 -3.51 -4.99
CA ILE A 181 -11.41 -4.42 -3.87
C ILE A 181 -10.41 -4.13 -2.77
N TYR A 182 -10.86 -4.15 -1.50
CA TYR A 182 -9.98 -4.04 -0.35
C TYR A 182 -9.97 -5.35 0.42
N LYS A 183 -8.92 -6.13 0.29
CA LYS A 183 -8.73 -7.40 0.99
C LYS A 183 -8.06 -7.15 2.34
N GLU A 184 -8.58 -7.74 3.41
CA GLU A 184 -8.02 -7.60 4.76
C GLU A 184 -6.81 -8.51 4.94
N GLY A 185 -5.76 -7.98 5.57
CA GLY A 185 -4.55 -8.72 5.89
C GLY A 185 -3.92 -8.30 7.22
N VAL A 186 -2.69 -8.78 7.43
CA VAL A 186 -1.80 -8.32 8.48
C VAL A 186 -0.41 -8.16 7.89
N TRP A 187 0.17 -6.98 8.07
CA TRP A 187 1.52 -6.69 7.64
C TRP A 187 2.49 -6.67 8.83
N ILE A 188 3.68 -7.25 8.63
CA ILE A 188 4.78 -7.30 9.60
C ILE A 188 6.09 -6.97 8.86
N GLY A 189 6.88 -6.04 9.38
CA GLY A 189 8.17 -5.71 8.79
C GLY A 189 8.98 -4.66 9.55
N GLY A 190 10.30 -4.86 9.59
CA GLY A 190 11.25 -3.89 10.14
C GLY A 190 11.05 -3.54 11.62
N GLY A 191 10.47 -4.46 12.40
CA GLY A 191 10.20 -4.27 13.83
C GLY A 191 8.80 -3.74 14.18
N ASN A 192 7.93 -3.54 13.20
CA ASN A 192 6.57 -3.06 13.40
C ASN A 192 5.53 -3.92 12.67
N ALA A 193 4.28 -3.85 13.12
CA ALA A 193 3.17 -4.59 12.53
C ALA A 193 1.83 -3.87 12.68
N GLY A 194 0.84 -4.29 11.89
CA GLY A 194 -0.53 -3.81 11.97
C GLY A 194 -1.47 -4.52 11.01
N PRO A 195 -2.79 -4.43 11.23
CA PRO A 195 -3.76 -4.81 10.21
C PRO A 195 -3.63 -3.88 9.01
N ASP A 196 -3.95 -4.40 7.83
CA ASP A 196 -3.92 -3.64 6.60
C ASP A 196 -5.09 -3.99 5.69
N VAL A 197 -5.23 -3.20 4.62
CA VAL A 197 -6.04 -3.57 3.47
C VAL A 197 -5.22 -3.49 2.19
N GLU A 198 -5.25 -4.57 1.43
CA GLU A 198 -4.64 -4.73 0.11
C GLU A 198 -5.66 -4.29 -0.95
N SER A 199 -5.32 -3.25 -1.71
CA SER A 199 -6.12 -2.76 -2.83
C SER A 199 -5.85 -3.60 -4.07
N ILE A 200 -6.87 -4.26 -4.58
CA ILE A 200 -6.80 -5.15 -5.73
C ILE A 200 -7.65 -4.58 -6.85
N VAL A 201 -7.07 -4.51 -8.05
CA VAL A 201 -7.76 -4.09 -9.28
C VAL A 201 -7.44 -5.10 -10.37
N ARG A 202 -8.48 -5.68 -10.98
CA ARG A 202 -8.36 -6.60 -12.13
C ARG A 202 -7.36 -7.74 -11.92
N GLY A 203 -7.37 -8.33 -10.73
CA GLY A 203 -6.50 -9.45 -10.37
C GLY A 203 -5.17 -9.05 -9.71
N LEU A 204 -4.78 -7.77 -9.75
CA LEU A 204 -3.47 -7.32 -9.28
C LEU A 204 -3.60 -6.48 -8.01
N GLU A 205 -2.83 -6.82 -6.98
CA GLU A 205 -2.60 -5.93 -5.84
C GLU A 205 -1.80 -4.70 -6.31
N ILE A 206 -2.37 -3.51 -6.14
CA ILE A 206 -1.77 -2.25 -6.57
C ILE A 206 -1.30 -1.37 -5.41
N ALA A 207 -1.77 -1.62 -4.19
CA ALA A 207 -1.36 -0.90 -2.98
C ALA A 207 -1.67 -1.70 -1.72
N THR A 208 -0.87 -1.49 -0.68
CA THR A 208 -1.08 -2.05 0.67
C THR A 208 -1.22 -0.88 1.65
N LEU A 209 -2.34 -0.80 2.38
CA LEU A 209 -2.64 0.28 3.32
C LEU A 209 -2.50 -0.21 4.77
N VAL A 210 -1.30 -0.08 5.33
CA VAL A 210 -0.96 -0.63 6.65
C VAL A 210 -1.27 0.34 7.79
N PHE A 211 -1.99 -0.14 8.81
CA PHE A 211 -2.31 0.64 10.01
C PHE A 211 -1.46 0.18 11.19
N MET A 212 -0.20 0.62 11.20
CA MET A 212 0.80 0.19 12.18
C MET A 212 0.38 0.59 13.60
N GLN A 213 0.16 -0.41 14.45
CA GLN A 213 -0.26 -0.22 15.84
C GLN A 213 0.48 -1.15 16.81
N PHE A 214 1.38 -1.99 16.30
CA PHE A 214 2.19 -2.92 17.07
C PHE A 214 3.69 -2.74 16.79
N LYS A 215 4.49 -3.03 17.81
CA LYS A 215 5.94 -3.19 17.74
C LYS A 215 6.25 -4.66 18.01
N VAL A 216 7.20 -5.22 17.27
CA VAL A 216 7.73 -6.56 17.51
C VAL A 216 8.73 -6.49 18.67
N VAL A 217 8.57 -7.37 19.65
CA VAL A 217 9.44 -7.48 20.84
C VAL A 217 9.95 -8.92 20.89
N ASP A 218 11.26 -9.09 20.91
CA ASP A 218 11.92 -10.42 20.96
C ASP A 218 11.53 -11.39 19.82
N GLY A 219 11.07 -10.85 18.68
CA GLY A 219 10.66 -11.65 17.52
C GLY A 219 9.18 -12.06 17.52
N GLU A 220 8.40 -11.60 18.50
CA GLU A 220 6.94 -11.78 18.63
C GLU A 220 6.17 -10.45 18.60
#